data_AF-A0A3D2S4D6-F1
#
_entry.id   AF-A0A3D2S4D6-F1
#
_cell.length_a   1.000
_cell.length_b   1.000
_cell.length_c   1.000
_cell.angle_alpha   90.00
_cell.angle_beta   90.00
_cell.angle_gamma   90.00
#
_symmetry.space_group_name_H-M   'P 1'
#
loop_
_entity.id
_entity.type
_entity.pdbx_description
1 polymer ?
#
loop_
_entity_poly.entity_id
_entity_poly.type
_entity_poly.pdbx_seq_one_letter_code
_entity_poly.pdbx_strand_id
1 'polypeptide(L)'
;MELARGYYDDFLFDFDWTAASTASSGDWVKADPIGTEYGPGEANPGDDVDDDFGIECYTTGNGGGSAGTDDVDDGVVTLTTPVFDLTGYANPYLSYYKWFFNNGGAGGPANDSLKVLISNGIDEVLIDLEEGLTPFAFWTYQELKIADFITPTSNMQVSFVTGDLAATGHIVEAAIDVFYVFDSLSSAPVAAFSSSDFNGCSPQVFNFSDLSTDAASWEWSFPGGTPATSTLANPVVTYATPGTYDVALTVTNALGSNTLIENDYITIFESPTASASAAAGSATVVATGGTPPYSYLWSDGQTDATAVGLSVGV
;
A
#
# COMPACT_ATOMS: atom_id res chain seq x y z
N MET A 1 17.65 2.67 -6.25
CA MET A 1 17.36 3.02 -4.84
C MET A 1 16.17 3.94 -4.95
N GLU A 2 14.97 3.38 -4.81
CA GLU A 2 13.72 4.10 -5.04
C GLU A 2 13.25 4.59 -3.66
N LEU A 3 13.17 5.91 -3.48
CA LEU A 3 12.48 6.48 -2.33
C LEU A 3 10.97 6.30 -2.59
N ALA A 4 10.24 5.87 -1.57
CA ALA A 4 8.95 5.19 -1.66
C ALA A 4 7.77 6.10 -2.08
N ARG A 5 6.67 5.46 -2.50
CA ARG A 5 5.34 6.08 -2.62
C ARG A 5 4.98 6.80 -1.30
N GLY A 6 4.76 8.10 -1.37
CA GLY A 6 4.28 8.92 -0.28
C GLY A 6 4.73 10.37 -0.47
N TYR A 7 3.91 11.34 -0.08
CA TYR A 7 4.31 12.75 0.03
C TYR A 7 4.41 13.06 1.51
N TYR A 8 5.63 13.19 2.03
CA TYR A 8 5.94 13.47 3.43
C TYR A 8 6.60 14.83 3.55
N ASP A 9 6.15 15.63 4.51
CA ASP A 9 6.69 16.94 4.82
C ASP A 9 6.65 17.18 6.34
N ASP A 10 7.85 17.28 6.92
CA ASP A 10 8.16 17.68 8.30
C ASP A 10 8.58 19.16 8.36
N PHE A 11 8.40 19.90 7.26
CA PHE A 11 8.69 21.31 7.11
C PHE A 11 10.15 21.73 7.33
N LEU A 12 11.08 20.78 7.49
CA LEU A 12 12.52 21.03 7.46
C LEU A 12 12.99 21.56 6.10
N PHE A 13 12.32 21.14 5.03
CA PHE A 13 12.53 21.63 3.67
C PHE A 13 11.35 22.49 3.21
N ASP A 14 11.58 23.30 2.19
CA ASP A 14 10.50 24.01 1.51
C ASP A 14 10.11 23.23 0.26
N PHE A 15 8.88 22.71 0.25
CA PHE A 15 8.30 22.01 -0.88
C PHE A 15 7.32 22.87 -1.69
N ASP A 16 7.39 24.20 -1.60
CA ASP A 16 6.53 25.15 -2.32
C ASP A 16 5.07 25.16 -1.79
N TRP A 17 4.90 25.04 -0.47
CA TRP A 17 3.61 25.33 0.15
C TRP A 17 3.26 26.81 -0.02
N THR A 18 1.97 27.11 -0.18
CA THR A 18 1.52 28.47 -0.43
C THR A 18 0.59 28.94 0.68
N ALA A 19 0.92 30.08 1.27
CA ALA A 19 0.03 30.80 2.18
C ALA A 19 -0.72 31.93 1.44
N ALA A 20 -1.99 32.10 1.75
CA ALA A 20 -2.84 33.19 1.28
C ALA A 20 -3.66 33.76 2.43
N SER A 21 -3.94 35.06 2.39
CA SER A 21 -4.62 35.75 3.50
C SER A 21 -5.63 36.77 3.01
N THR A 22 -6.76 36.79 3.71
CA THR A 22 -7.75 37.87 3.70
C THR A 22 -7.90 38.51 5.08
N ALA A 23 -7.24 37.94 6.09
CA ALA A 23 -7.19 38.46 7.45
C ALA A 23 -6.31 39.72 7.51
N SER A 24 -6.45 40.46 8.59
CA SER A 24 -5.64 41.67 8.83
C SER A 24 -4.31 41.39 9.55
N SER A 25 -4.19 40.23 10.19
CA SER A 25 -3.00 39.69 10.87
C SER A 25 -3.07 38.16 10.98
N GLY A 26 -2.05 37.53 11.57
CA GLY A 26 -2.02 36.10 11.85
C GLY A 26 -1.76 35.21 10.63
N ASP A 27 -0.99 35.70 9.66
CA ASP A 27 -0.64 34.91 8.49
C ASP A 27 0.09 33.62 8.88
N TRP A 28 -0.15 32.55 8.11
CA TRP A 28 0.64 31.33 8.22
C TRP A 28 2.12 31.61 7.97
N VAL A 29 2.97 31.20 8.89
CA VAL A 29 4.43 31.25 8.75
C VAL A 29 5.05 29.89 9.00
N LYS A 30 6.08 29.55 8.22
CA LYS A 30 6.94 28.40 8.49
C LYS A 30 8.07 28.83 9.42
N ALA A 31 8.13 28.29 10.63
CA ALA A 31 9.11 28.71 11.62
C ALA A 31 9.21 27.73 12.80
N ASP A 32 10.28 27.89 13.57
CA ASP A 32 10.36 27.41 14.96
C ASP A 32 9.27 28.10 15.80
N PRO A 33 8.32 27.36 16.39
CA PRO A 33 7.17 27.94 17.06
C PRO A 33 7.56 28.69 18.34
N ILE A 34 6.95 29.86 18.53
CA ILE A 34 7.17 30.77 19.66
C ILE A 34 5.83 30.96 20.37
N GLY A 35 5.59 30.12 21.36
CA GLY A 35 4.32 30.07 22.07
C GLY A 35 3.97 31.37 22.78
N THR A 36 2.69 31.73 22.71
CA THR A 36 2.10 32.81 23.50
C THR A 36 1.04 32.24 24.44
N GLU A 37 0.96 32.80 25.66
CA GLU A 37 0.04 32.31 26.68
C GLU A 37 -1.27 33.11 26.69
N TYR A 38 -2.39 32.43 26.82
CA TYR A 38 -3.69 33.01 27.17
C TYR A 38 -4.34 32.27 28.34
N GLY A 39 -4.31 32.90 29.51
CA GLY A 39 -4.81 32.29 30.73
C GLY A 39 -3.92 31.12 31.17
N PRO A 40 -4.46 29.92 31.43
CA PRO A 40 -3.68 28.77 31.89
C PRO A 40 -3.04 27.92 30.78
N GLY A 41 -3.17 28.30 29.50
CA GLY A 41 -2.67 27.52 28.37
C GLY A 41 -2.07 28.38 27.27
N GLU A 42 -1.45 27.71 26.30
CA GLU A 42 -0.86 28.31 25.10
C GLU A 42 -1.92 28.52 24.02
N ALA A 43 -1.85 29.66 23.33
CA ALA A 43 -2.71 29.98 22.20
C ALA A 43 -2.14 29.37 20.90
N ASN A 44 -0.86 29.58 20.63
CA ASN A 44 -0.11 28.90 19.58
C ASN A 44 0.99 28.02 20.21
N PRO A 45 1.48 26.97 19.52
CA PRO A 45 2.46 26.05 20.07
C PRO A 45 3.73 26.76 20.56
N GLY A 46 4.25 26.34 21.71
CA GLY A 46 5.57 26.74 22.21
C GLY A 46 6.73 25.86 21.74
N ASP A 47 6.43 24.64 21.31
CA ASP A 47 7.38 23.64 20.85
C ASP A 47 6.79 22.94 19.61
N ASP A 48 7.68 22.45 18.74
CA ASP A 48 7.32 21.63 17.58
C ASP A 48 6.78 20.25 17.98
N VAL A 49 6.29 19.44 17.03
CA VAL A 49 5.85 18.07 17.34
C VAL A 49 7.03 17.22 17.80
N ASP A 50 6.85 16.52 18.93
CA ASP A 50 7.85 15.56 19.42
C ASP A 50 8.08 14.40 18.42
N ASP A 51 9.33 13.91 18.35
CA ASP A 51 9.75 12.75 17.53
C ASP A 51 9.62 12.93 16.01
N ASP A 52 9.57 14.17 15.51
CA ASP A 52 9.67 14.50 14.10
C ASP A 52 11.13 14.85 13.68
N PHE A 53 11.35 15.25 12.42
CA PHE A 53 12.67 15.68 11.94
C PHE A 53 12.69 17.19 11.70
N GLY A 54 12.97 17.95 12.72
CA GLY A 54 13.07 19.38 12.53
C GLY A 54 12.92 20.11 13.85
N ILE A 55 12.61 21.38 13.70
CA ILE A 55 12.02 22.22 14.75
C ILE A 55 11.02 23.20 14.10
N GLU A 56 10.71 23.06 12.81
CA GLU A 56 9.92 24.04 12.07
C GLU A 56 8.55 23.44 11.79
N CYS A 57 7.49 24.18 12.08
CA CYS A 57 6.14 23.86 11.62
C CYS A 57 5.54 25.04 10.85
N TYR A 58 4.36 24.86 10.27
CA TYR A 58 3.53 26.00 9.90
C TYR A 58 2.65 26.39 11.07
N THR A 59 2.69 27.66 11.46
CA THR A 59 1.88 28.20 12.56
C THR A 59 1.42 29.63 12.27
N THR A 60 0.25 30.01 12.78
CA THR A 60 -0.16 31.41 12.95
C THR A 60 0.32 31.92 14.31
N GLY A 61 0.27 33.23 14.57
CA GLY A 61 0.56 33.77 15.91
C GLY A 61 2.02 33.85 16.30
N ASN A 62 2.94 33.60 15.37
CA ASN A 62 4.35 33.37 15.68
C ASN A 62 5.18 34.65 15.88
N GLY A 63 4.55 35.83 15.88
CA GLY A 63 5.21 37.11 16.18
C GLY A 63 5.67 37.25 17.64
N GLY A 64 5.22 36.34 18.53
CA GLY A 64 5.48 36.37 19.97
C GLY A 64 4.74 37.51 20.68
N GLY A 65 5.05 37.71 21.96
CA GLY A 65 4.39 38.76 22.77
C GLY A 65 3.17 38.24 23.53
N SER A 66 2.02 38.88 23.35
CA SER A 66 0.77 38.46 23.99
C SER A 66 -0.11 37.74 22.96
N ALA A 67 -0.91 36.77 23.39
CA ALA A 67 -1.67 35.92 22.46
C ALA A 67 -2.60 36.65 21.48
N GLY A 68 -3.00 37.89 21.75
CA GLY A 68 -3.81 38.70 20.83
C GLY A 68 -3.04 39.79 20.08
N THR A 69 -1.73 39.64 19.85
CA THR A 69 -0.93 40.64 19.12
C THR A 69 -0.60 40.27 17.69
N ASP A 70 -0.63 38.98 17.37
CA ASP A 70 -0.36 38.45 16.02
C ASP A 70 -1.34 37.32 15.67
N ASP A 71 -2.50 37.31 16.32
CA ASP A 71 -3.56 36.36 16.05
C ASP A 71 -4.24 36.65 14.71
N VAL A 72 -4.94 35.63 14.22
CA VAL A 72 -5.77 35.76 13.02
C VAL A 72 -6.92 36.71 13.37
N ASP A 73 -7.04 37.82 12.64
CA ASP A 73 -8.08 38.84 12.87
C ASP A 73 -8.85 39.17 11.59
N ASP A 74 -10.17 39.34 11.72
CA ASP A 74 -11.06 39.96 10.71
C ASP A 74 -10.99 39.30 9.31
N GLY A 75 -10.74 37.99 9.25
CA GLY A 75 -10.70 37.27 7.99
C GLY A 75 -10.22 35.83 8.10
N VAL A 76 -9.65 35.34 7.01
CA VAL A 76 -9.25 33.95 6.85
C VAL A 76 -7.84 33.89 6.30
N VAL A 77 -7.03 33.01 6.87
CA VAL A 77 -5.70 32.61 6.37
C VAL A 77 -5.75 31.16 5.91
N THR A 78 -5.12 30.88 4.77
CA THR A 78 -5.14 29.58 4.10
C THR A 78 -3.72 29.14 3.80
N LEU A 79 -3.39 27.92 4.23
CA LEU A 79 -2.16 27.22 3.88
C LEU A 79 -2.51 26.08 2.93
N THR A 80 -1.85 26.01 1.79
CA THR A 80 -2.17 25.02 0.75
C THR A 80 -0.92 24.23 0.37
N THR A 81 -1.08 22.90 0.29
CA THR A 81 -0.01 22.00 -0.13
C THR A 81 0.34 22.19 -1.61
N PRO A 82 1.52 21.74 -2.05
CA PRO A 82 1.75 21.43 -3.45
C PRO A 82 0.74 20.40 -3.97
N VAL A 83 0.67 20.28 -5.29
CA VAL A 83 -0.12 19.22 -5.94
C VAL A 83 0.60 17.88 -5.82
N PHE A 84 -0.12 16.83 -5.44
CA PHE A 84 0.39 15.46 -5.37
C PHE A 84 -0.48 14.46 -6.16
N ASP A 85 0.13 13.34 -6.58
CA ASP A 85 -0.50 12.33 -7.44
C ASP A 85 -0.85 11.05 -6.68
N LEU A 86 -2.14 10.68 -6.69
CA LEU A 86 -2.67 9.47 -6.06
C LEU A 86 -3.18 8.40 -7.04
N THR A 87 -3.00 8.57 -8.35
CA THR A 87 -3.54 7.63 -9.35
C THR A 87 -2.97 6.21 -9.27
N GLY A 88 -1.85 6.02 -8.57
CA GLY A 88 -1.24 4.71 -8.31
C GLY A 88 -1.53 4.11 -6.94
N TYR A 89 -2.25 4.81 -6.06
CA TYR A 89 -2.49 4.38 -4.69
C TYR A 89 -3.67 3.40 -4.65
N ALA A 90 -3.53 2.31 -3.91
CA ALA A 90 -4.59 1.32 -3.74
C ALA A 90 -5.57 1.73 -2.62
N ASN A 91 -5.05 2.31 -1.55
CA ASN A 91 -5.75 2.68 -0.33
C ASN A 91 -5.11 3.96 0.25
N PRO A 92 -5.37 5.14 -0.35
CA PRO A 92 -4.68 6.37 0.02
C PRO A 92 -5.19 6.95 1.35
N TYR A 93 -4.25 7.35 2.20
CA TYR A 93 -4.45 7.99 3.50
C TYR A 93 -3.70 9.32 3.54
N LEU A 94 -4.27 10.23 4.33
CA LEU A 94 -3.67 11.49 4.73
C LEU A 94 -3.52 11.48 6.25
N SER A 95 -2.35 11.85 6.76
CA SER A 95 -2.15 12.18 8.15
C SER A 95 -1.44 13.52 8.32
N TYR A 96 -1.68 14.17 9.44
CA TYR A 96 -1.03 15.42 9.85
C TYR A 96 -1.26 15.64 11.35
N TYR A 97 -0.39 16.42 11.98
CA TYR A 97 -0.63 17.01 13.28
C TYR A 97 -1.26 18.38 13.11
N LYS A 98 -2.20 18.70 14.00
CA LYS A 98 -2.81 20.04 14.06
C LYS A 98 -2.83 20.58 15.48
N TRP A 99 -2.80 21.89 15.57
CA TRP A 99 -3.10 22.70 16.75
C TRP A 99 -4.22 23.67 16.37
N PHE A 100 -5.21 23.87 17.26
CA PHE A 100 -6.22 24.90 17.07
C PHE A 100 -6.66 25.51 18.39
N PHE A 101 -6.50 26.81 18.52
CA PHE A 101 -6.94 27.60 19.65
C PHE A 101 -7.96 28.63 19.20
N ASN A 102 -9.06 28.71 19.95
CA ASN A 102 -10.13 29.67 19.76
C ASN A 102 -10.71 30.01 21.12
N ASN A 103 -10.34 31.15 21.67
CA ASN A 103 -10.83 31.57 22.98
C ASN A 103 -10.79 33.09 23.15
N GLY A 104 -11.33 33.56 24.27
CA GLY A 104 -11.49 34.98 24.52
C GLY A 104 -12.78 35.47 23.91
N GLY A 105 -12.73 36.62 23.23
CA GLY A 105 -13.90 37.30 22.68
C GLY A 105 -14.90 37.76 23.73
N ALA A 106 -15.51 38.93 23.53
CA ALA A 106 -16.36 39.57 24.56
C ALA A 106 -17.76 38.91 24.72
N GLY A 107 -17.83 37.57 24.75
CA GLY A 107 -19.06 36.80 24.91
C GLY A 107 -19.85 36.61 23.60
N GLY A 108 -19.21 36.77 22.45
CA GLY A 108 -19.78 36.42 21.15
C GLY A 108 -19.83 34.90 20.92
N PRO A 109 -20.64 34.41 19.97
CA PRO A 109 -20.61 33.00 19.59
C PRO A 109 -19.28 32.70 18.88
N ALA A 110 -18.57 31.64 19.27
CA ALA A 110 -17.42 31.15 18.52
C ALA A 110 -17.88 30.64 17.14
N ASN A 111 -17.63 31.46 16.12
CA ASN A 111 -17.90 31.19 14.70
C ASN A 111 -16.61 30.93 13.90
N ASP A 112 -15.51 30.82 14.62
CA ASP A 112 -14.14 30.68 14.13
C ASP A 112 -13.76 29.21 14.11
N SER A 113 -12.94 28.83 13.15
CA SER A 113 -12.74 27.42 12.82
C SER A 113 -11.40 27.15 12.17
N LEU A 114 -10.85 25.97 12.40
CA LEU A 114 -9.87 25.33 11.52
C LEU A 114 -10.59 24.31 10.63
N LYS A 115 -10.52 24.52 9.32
CA LYS A 115 -11.07 23.63 8.29
C LYS A 115 -9.94 23.01 7.50
N VAL A 116 -10.04 21.71 7.24
CA VAL A 116 -9.14 21.02 6.31
C VAL A 116 -9.96 20.55 5.12
N LEU A 117 -9.60 21.04 3.93
CA LEU A 117 -10.25 20.70 2.67
C LEU A 117 -9.30 19.89 1.81
N ILE A 118 -9.84 18.94 1.07
CA ILE A 118 -9.10 18.21 0.04
C ILE A 118 -9.76 18.42 -1.32
N SER A 119 -8.95 18.73 -2.32
CA SER A 119 -9.34 18.83 -3.71
C SER A 119 -8.68 17.74 -4.55
N ASN A 120 -9.37 17.31 -5.60
CA ASN A 120 -8.82 16.43 -6.64
C ASN A 120 -8.59 17.16 -7.98
N GLY A 121 -8.59 18.51 -7.95
CA GLY A 121 -8.47 19.39 -9.11
C GLY A 121 -9.79 19.63 -9.86
N ILE A 122 -10.88 19.00 -9.45
CA ILE A 122 -12.23 19.18 -10.01
C ILE A 122 -13.22 19.50 -8.90
N ASP A 123 -13.27 18.63 -7.90
CA ASP A 123 -14.11 18.74 -6.72
C ASP A 123 -13.24 19.14 -5.51
N GLU A 124 -13.90 19.66 -4.48
CA GLU A 124 -13.29 19.98 -3.19
C GLU A 124 -14.28 19.63 -2.07
N VAL A 125 -13.79 18.99 -1.01
CA VAL A 125 -14.60 18.55 0.12
C VAL A 125 -13.91 18.84 1.45
N LEU A 126 -14.71 19.14 2.47
CA LEU A 126 -14.26 19.26 3.86
C LEU A 126 -13.99 17.86 4.44
N ILE A 127 -12.82 17.65 5.03
CA ILE A 127 -12.40 16.36 5.60
C ILE A 127 -12.15 16.41 7.12
N ASP A 128 -11.89 17.60 7.67
CA ASP A 128 -11.75 17.82 9.10
C ASP A 128 -12.18 19.25 9.45
N LEU A 129 -12.79 19.41 10.62
CA LEU A 129 -13.34 20.66 11.13
C LEU A 129 -13.17 20.72 12.64
N GLU A 130 -12.57 21.80 13.10
CA GLU A 130 -12.59 22.21 14.50
C GLU A 130 -13.28 23.57 14.63
N GLU A 131 -14.23 23.67 15.55
CA GLU A 131 -15.09 24.84 15.73
C GLU A 131 -15.46 25.00 17.21
N GLY A 132 -15.94 26.20 17.57
CA GLY A 132 -16.31 26.52 18.94
C GLY A 132 -15.12 26.92 19.81
N LEU A 133 -15.38 27.14 21.10
CA LEU A 133 -14.33 27.55 22.04
C LEU A 133 -13.40 26.39 22.37
N THR A 134 -12.12 26.56 22.10
CA THR A 134 -11.02 25.66 22.49
C THR A 134 -10.07 26.41 23.44
N PRO A 135 -10.44 26.54 24.74
CA PRO A 135 -9.65 27.31 25.71
C PRO A 135 -8.31 26.67 26.08
N PHE A 136 -8.04 25.47 25.55
CA PHE A 136 -6.80 24.72 25.67
C PHE A 136 -6.56 24.05 24.32
N ALA A 137 -5.33 24.15 23.83
CA ALA A 137 -4.91 23.51 22.60
C ALA A 137 -3.61 22.73 22.85
N PHE A 138 -3.41 21.69 22.05
CA PHE A 138 -2.23 20.84 22.05
C PHE A 138 -2.14 20.16 20.68
N TRP A 139 -0.96 19.68 20.31
CA TRP A 139 -0.76 18.91 19.09
C TRP A 139 -1.66 17.66 19.07
N THR A 140 -2.47 17.52 18.04
CA THR A 140 -3.35 16.35 17.83
C THR A 140 -3.10 15.70 16.48
N TYR A 141 -2.93 14.38 16.48
CA TYR A 141 -2.75 13.58 15.27
C TYR A 141 -4.08 13.31 14.58
N GLN A 142 -4.13 13.50 13.27
CA GLN A 142 -5.24 13.12 12.40
C GLN A 142 -4.77 12.09 11.38
N GLU A 143 -5.63 11.12 11.06
CA GLU A 143 -5.42 10.15 9.99
C GLU A 143 -6.76 9.82 9.32
N LEU A 144 -6.82 10.01 8.00
CA LEU A 144 -8.05 9.96 7.22
C LEU A 144 -7.81 9.19 5.92
N LYS A 145 -8.73 8.27 5.60
CA LYS A 145 -8.74 7.59 4.30
C LYS A 145 -9.31 8.51 3.24
N ILE A 146 -8.47 8.96 2.30
CA ILE A 146 -8.83 9.95 1.28
C ILE A 146 -10.01 9.48 0.42
N ALA A 147 -10.01 8.20 0.03
CA ALA A 147 -11.03 7.63 -0.84
C ALA A 147 -12.45 7.59 -0.23
N ASP A 148 -12.58 7.81 1.08
CA ASP A 148 -13.90 7.89 1.74
C ASP A 148 -14.56 9.27 1.53
N PHE A 149 -13.77 10.29 1.16
CA PHE A 149 -14.22 11.68 1.00
C PHE A 149 -14.26 12.11 -0.47
N ILE A 150 -13.23 11.76 -1.25
CA ILE A 150 -13.07 12.25 -2.62
C ILE A 150 -12.42 11.19 -3.52
N THR A 151 -12.73 11.22 -4.82
CA THR A 151 -12.08 10.32 -5.79
C THR A 151 -10.63 10.77 -6.03
N PRO A 152 -9.62 9.90 -5.80
CA PRO A 152 -8.21 10.24 -6.01
C PRO A 152 -7.89 10.53 -7.49
N THR A 153 -7.05 11.54 -7.73
CA THR A 153 -6.56 11.92 -9.06
C THR A 153 -5.06 12.22 -9.01
N SER A 154 -4.49 12.68 -10.12
CA SER A 154 -3.10 13.15 -10.17
C SER A 154 -2.93 14.61 -9.75
N ASN A 155 -4.03 15.29 -9.42
CA ASN A 155 -4.07 16.71 -9.10
C ASN A 155 -4.65 16.94 -7.71
N MET A 156 -4.20 16.16 -6.73
CA MET A 156 -4.69 16.25 -5.35
C MET A 156 -4.00 17.41 -4.64
N GLN A 157 -4.74 18.10 -3.77
CA GLN A 157 -4.23 19.22 -2.98
C GLN A 157 -5.01 19.32 -1.66
N VAL A 158 -4.34 19.68 -0.57
CA VAL A 158 -4.97 19.92 0.74
C VAL A 158 -4.84 21.39 1.10
N SER A 159 -5.89 21.98 1.69
CA SER A 159 -5.87 23.33 2.23
C SER A 159 -6.30 23.35 3.69
N PHE A 160 -5.49 23.98 4.54
CA PHE A 160 -5.74 24.26 5.94
C PHE A 160 -6.18 25.72 6.07
N VAL A 161 -7.41 25.93 6.51
CA VAL A 161 -8.08 27.23 6.50
C VAL A 161 -8.48 27.56 7.93
N THR A 162 -7.81 28.53 8.53
CA THR A 162 -8.20 29.08 9.84
C THR A 162 -8.66 30.53 9.68
N GLY A 163 -9.56 30.98 10.53
CA GLY A 163 -10.10 32.34 10.42
C GLY A 163 -10.86 32.78 11.65
N ASP A 164 -10.61 34.03 12.04
CA ASP A 164 -11.42 34.83 12.97
C ASP A 164 -12.36 35.73 12.15
N LEU A 165 -13.65 35.42 12.18
CA LEU A 165 -14.65 36.13 11.38
C LEU A 165 -15.30 37.25 12.21
N ALA A 166 -15.03 38.50 11.81
CA ALA A 166 -15.44 39.75 12.44
C ALA A 166 -16.73 39.71 13.30
N ALA A 167 -16.58 40.00 14.60
CA ALA A 167 -17.53 40.63 15.55
C ALA A 167 -17.26 40.24 17.01
N THR A 168 -16.38 39.28 17.26
CA THR A 168 -16.24 38.60 18.55
C THR A 168 -14.88 38.85 19.20
N GLY A 169 -13.81 39.04 18.41
CA GLY A 169 -12.44 39.31 18.89
C GLY A 169 -11.87 38.12 19.65
N HIS A 170 -12.11 36.92 19.12
CA HIS A 170 -11.49 35.72 19.65
C HIS A 170 -10.03 35.70 19.22
N ILE A 171 -9.18 35.22 20.11
CA ILE A 171 -7.82 34.86 19.75
C ILE A 171 -7.91 33.53 19.02
N VAL A 172 -7.52 33.54 17.74
CA VAL A 172 -7.56 32.38 16.87
C VAL A 172 -6.16 32.06 16.39
N GLU A 173 -5.71 30.85 16.71
CA GLU A 173 -4.40 30.35 16.29
C GLU A 173 -4.49 28.91 15.80
N ALA A 174 -3.67 28.57 14.81
CA ALA A 174 -3.55 27.22 14.30
C ALA A 174 -2.10 26.88 13.96
N ALA A 175 -1.78 25.60 14.04
CA ALA A 175 -0.51 25.07 13.55
C ALA A 175 -0.72 23.71 12.87
N ILE A 176 0.13 23.40 11.90
CA ILE A 176 0.14 22.14 11.14
C ILE A 176 1.57 21.64 11.11
N ASP A 177 1.73 20.33 11.32
CA ASP A 177 3.03 19.66 11.24
C ASP A 177 2.90 18.20 10.75
N VAL A 178 4.02 17.61 10.31
CA VAL A 178 4.18 16.22 9.87
C VAL A 178 3.10 15.79 8.88
N PHE A 179 2.97 16.52 7.77
CA PHE A 179 2.03 16.20 6.71
C PHE A 179 2.48 14.96 5.94
N TYR A 180 1.66 13.93 5.89
CA TYR A 180 2.00 12.70 5.19
C TYR A 180 0.83 12.13 4.41
N VAL A 181 1.04 11.92 3.11
CA VAL A 181 0.14 11.16 2.25
C VAL A 181 0.80 9.83 1.96
N PHE A 182 0.10 8.74 2.26
CA PHE A 182 0.65 7.40 2.12
C PHE A 182 -0.39 6.40 1.61
N ASP A 183 0.10 5.31 1.04
CA ASP A 183 -0.74 4.19 0.61
C ASP A 183 -0.74 3.17 1.76
N SER A 184 -1.84 3.04 2.50
CA SER A 184 -1.87 2.05 3.57
C SER A 184 -2.09 0.67 2.95
N LEU A 185 -1.00 -0.07 2.81
CA LEU A 185 -1.04 -1.51 2.63
C LEU A 185 -1.71 -2.08 3.88
N SER A 186 -2.81 -2.82 3.72
CA SER A 186 -3.67 -3.18 4.85
C SER A 186 -2.99 -4.14 5.84
N SER A 187 -1.90 -4.79 5.41
CA SER A 187 -1.04 -5.62 6.24
C SER A 187 0.32 -5.92 5.57
N ALA A 188 1.27 -6.45 6.35
CA ALA A 188 2.44 -7.12 5.78
C ALA A 188 1.99 -8.22 4.81
N PRO A 189 2.71 -8.47 3.71
CA PRO A 189 2.20 -9.35 2.67
C PRO A 189 2.13 -10.77 3.21
N VAL A 190 1.17 -11.57 2.74
CA VAL A 190 1.06 -12.99 3.10
C VAL A 190 1.12 -13.81 1.82
N ALA A 191 2.18 -14.61 1.68
CA ALA A 191 2.40 -15.45 0.52
C ALA A 191 1.37 -16.59 0.49
N ALA A 192 0.69 -16.76 -0.64
CA ALA A 192 -0.16 -17.90 -0.89
C ALA A 192 -0.19 -18.21 -2.39
N PHE A 193 -0.27 -19.49 -2.74
CA PHE A 193 -0.35 -19.91 -4.13
C PHE A 193 -1.05 -21.25 -4.34
N SER A 194 -1.30 -21.56 -5.61
CA SER A 194 -1.77 -22.87 -6.09
C SER A 194 -1.11 -23.27 -7.40
N SER A 195 -1.20 -24.55 -7.76
CA SER A 195 -0.80 -25.08 -9.07
C SER A 195 -2.00 -25.72 -9.77
N SER A 196 -1.98 -25.77 -11.11
CA SER A 196 -3.00 -26.44 -11.92
C SER A 196 -3.09 -27.95 -11.69
N ASP A 197 -2.01 -28.57 -11.22
CA ASP A 197 -1.92 -29.99 -10.84
C ASP A 197 -0.74 -30.16 -9.85
N PHE A 198 -0.64 -31.33 -9.22
CA PHE A 198 0.42 -31.66 -8.26
C PHE A 198 1.31 -32.81 -8.75
N ASN A 199 0.93 -33.48 -9.85
CA ASN A 199 1.73 -34.56 -10.40
C ASN A 199 1.54 -34.73 -11.91
N GLY A 200 2.46 -35.47 -12.53
CA GLY A 200 2.38 -35.82 -13.95
C GLY A 200 3.54 -36.69 -14.40
N CYS A 201 3.51 -37.13 -15.66
CA CYS A 201 4.64 -37.86 -16.26
C CYS A 201 5.59 -36.88 -16.96
N SER A 202 6.89 -37.13 -16.88
CA SER A 202 7.88 -36.26 -17.50
C SER A 202 7.80 -36.27 -19.04
N PRO A 203 7.86 -35.10 -19.72
CA PRO A 203 7.80 -33.75 -19.17
C PRO A 203 6.36 -33.28 -18.91
N GLN A 204 6.13 -32.60 -17.79
CA GLN A 204 4.82 -32.03 -17.45
C GLN A 204 4.92 -30.51 -17.29
N VAL A 205 3.91 -29.80 -17.79
CA VAL A 205 3.74 -28.34 -17.65
C VAL A 205 2.71 -28.06 -16.55
N PHE A 206 3.02 -27.10 -15.68
CA PHE A 206 2.13 -26.62 -14.62
C PHE A 206 1.94 -25.11 -14.75
N ASN A 207 0.72 -24.65 -14.47
CA ASN A 207 0.41 -23.23 -14.35
C ASN A 207 0.27 -22.93 -12.86
N PHE A 208 1.06 -21.98 -12.35
CA PHE A 208 0.96 -21.52 -10.98
C PHE A 208 0.14 -20.24 -10.90
N SER A 209 -0.68 -20.14 -9.86
CA SER A 209 -1.51 -18.97 -9.59
C SER A 209 -1.16 -18.37 -8.24
N ASP A 210 -0.90 -17.07 -8.22
CA ASP A 210 -0.76 -16.29 -7.00
C ASP A 210 -2.11 -16.11 -6.29
N LEU A 211 -2.11 -16.27 -4.98
CA LEU A 211 -3.25 -16.06 -4.08
C LEU A 211 -2.87 -15.16 -2.89
N SER A 212 -1.72 -14.50 -2.95
CA SER A 212 -1.17 -13.71 -1.85
C SER A 212 -2.01 -12.46 -1.54
N THR A 213 -1.95 -12.00 -0.30
CA THR A 213 -2.56 -10.71 0.10
C THR A 213 -1.49 -9.63 0.26
N ASP A 214 -1.85 -8.39 -0.10
CA ASP A 214 -0.98 -7.20 -0.01
C ASP A 214 0.39 -7.33 -0.70
N ALA A 215 0.52 -8.19 -1.72
CA ALA A 215 1.77 -8.38 -2.47
C ALA A 215 2.01 -7.27 -3.51
N ALA A 216 3.21 -6.69 -3.53
CA ALA A 216 3.63 -5.72 -4.55
C ALA A 216 4.62 -6.30 -5.57
N SER A 217 5.39 -7.33 -5.19
CA SER A 217 6.33 -8.05 -6.06
C SER A 217 6.42 -9.52 -5.68
N TRP A 218 6.75 -10.37 -6.66
CA TRP A 218 6.86 -11.83 -6.51
C TRP A 218 8.28 -12.30 -6.83
N GLU A 219 8.77 -13.27 -6.07
CA GLU A 219 9.97 -14.03 -6.35
C GLU A 219 9.68 -15.52 -6.14
N TRP A 220 9.59 -16.25 -7.24
CA TRP A 220 9.34 -17.68 -7.25
C TRP A 220 10.64 -18.47 -7.35
N SER A 221 10.68 -19.63 -6.68
CA SER A 221 11.70 -20.66 -6.84
C SER A 221 11.06 -21.99 -7.19
N PHE A 222 11.50 -22.55 -8.31
CA PHE A 222 11.07 -23.85 -8.86
C PHE A 222 12.30 -24.75 -9.09
N PRO A 223 12.93 -25.29 -8.03
CA PRO A 223 14.07 -26.19 -8.20
C PRO A 223 13.74 -27.35 -9.16
N GLY A 224 14.55 -27.57 -10.19
CA GLY A 224 14.30 -28.59 -11.21
C GLY A 224 13.26 -28.22 -12.29
N GLY A 225 12.56 -27.11 -12.12
CA GLY A 225 11.65 -26.53 -13.11
C GLY A 225 12.38 -25.68 -14.16
N THR A 226 11.74 -25.49 -15.31
CA THR A 226 12.16 -24.54 -16.35
C THR A 226 11.01 -23.59 -16.66
N PRO A 227 11.13 -22.27 -16.36
CA PRO A 227 12.27 -21.64 -15.69
C PRO A 227 12.39 -22.06 -14.21
N ALA A 228 13.61 -21.95 -13.64
CA ALA A 228 13.87 -22.30 -12.24
C ALA A 228 13.47 -21.19 -11.25
N THR A 229 13.26 -19.97 -11.73
CA THR A 229 12.75 -18.82 -10.95
C THR A 229 11.84 -17.96 -11.82
N SER A 230 11.02 -17.11 -11.21
CA SER A 230 10.14 -16.17 -11.91
C SER A 230 9.79 -14.96 -11.04
N THR A 231 9.55 -13.81 -11.67
CA THR A 231 8.98 -12.61 -11.02
C THR A 231 7.56 -12.29 -11.48
N LEU A 232 6.98 -13.14 -12.35
CA LEU A 232 5.59 -13.05 -12.76
C LEU A 232 4.68 -13.50 -11.62
N ALA A 233 3.53 -12.85 -11.44
CA ALA A 233 2.51 -13.30 -10.47
C ALA A 233 2.01 -14.73 -10.77
N ASN A 234 1.75 -15.04 -12.05
CA ASN A 234 1.24 -16.35 -12.48
C ASN A 234 2.19 -17.01 -13.50
N PRO A 235 3.26 -17.69 -13.06
CA PRO A 235 4.23 -18.31 -13.97
C PRO A 235 3.76 -19.68 -14.52
N VAL A 236 4.32 -20.05 -15.68
CA VAL A 236 4.19 -21.39 -16.28
C VAL A 236 5.54 -22.08 -16.19
N VAL A 237 5.57 -23.29 -15.65
CA VAL A 237 6.82 -24.02 -15.37
C VAL A 237 6.71 -25.44 -15.91
N THR A 238 7.78 -25.90 -16.56
CA THR A 238 7.90 -27.28 -17.05
C THR A 238 8.89 -28.07 -16.20
N TYR A 239 8.49 -29.25 -15.74
CA TYR A 239 9.39 -30.21 -15.11
C TYR A 239 9.63 -31.40 -16.05
N ALA A 240 10.88 -31.56 -16.48
CA ALA A 240 11.30 -32.55 -17.48
C ALA A 240 12.08 -33.74 -16.89
N THR A 241 12.27 -33.79 -15.58
CA THR A 241 12.96 -34.90 -14.91
C THR A 241 12.03 -35.50 -13.86
N PRO A 242 11.96 -36.84 -13.75
CA PRO A 242 11.24 -37.48 -12.65
C PRO A 242 11.86 -37.14 -11.29
N GLY A 243 11.02 -36.93 -10.29
CA GLY A 243 11.43 -36.50 -8.97
C GLY A 243 10.30 -35.78 -8.24
N THR A 244 10.56 -35.44 -6.99
CA THR A 244 9.67 -34.62 -6.18
C THR A 244 10.34 -33.27 -5.95
N TYR A 245 9.57 -32.19 -6.07
CA TYR A 245 10.06 -30.83 -6.11
C TYR A 245 9.28 -29.93 -5.17
N ASP A 246 10.01 -29.15 -4.38
CA ASP A 246 9.47 -28.05 -3.59
C ASP A 246 9.10 -26.87 -4.50
N VAL A 247 8.19 -26.03 -4.02
CA VAL A 247 7.90 -24.73 -4.64
C VAL A 247 7.89 -23.67 -3.55
N ALA A 248 8.57 -22.55 -3.82
CA ALA A 248 8.57 -21.41 -2.91
C ALA A 248 8.14 -20.13 -3.63
N LEU A 249 7.37 -19.31 -2.92
CA LEU A 249 7.00 -17.96 -3.31
C LEU A 249 7.36 -17.01 -2.17
N THR A 250 8.18 -16.01 -2.47
CA THR A 250 8.36 -14.82 -1.64
C THR A 250 7.57 -13.67 -2.25
N VAL A 251 6.68 -13.07 -1.47
CA VAL A 251 6.03 -11.80 -1.82
C VAL A 251 6.53 -10.69 -0.91
N THR A 252 6.69 -9.51 -1.50
CA THR A 252 7.23 -8.33 -0.81
C THR A 252 6.34 -7.13 -1.06
N ASN A 253 6.21 -6.29 -0.04
CA ASN A 253 5.64 -4.95 -0.12
C ASN A 253 6.45 -4.00 0.77
N ALA A 254 6.03 -2.74 0.92
CA ALA A 254 6.77 -1.75 1.72
C ALA A 254 6.83 -2.10 3.23
N LEU A 255 5.89 -2.90 3.73
CA LEU A 255 5.80 -3.32 5.14
C LEU A 255 6.62 -4.58 5.45
N GLY A 256 7.17 -5.25 4.43
CA GLY A 256 8.06 -6.39 4.61
C GLY A 256 7.88 -7.45 3.53
N SER A 257 8.34 -8.66 3.84
CA SER A 257 8.27 -9.82 2.95
C SER A 257 7.76 -11.04 3.69
N ASN A 258 7.03 -11.90 2.99
CA ASN A 258 6.62 -13.21 3.49
C ASN A 258 6.95 -14.28 2.46
N THR A 259 7.40 -15.44 2.94
CA THR A 259 7.78 -16.58 2.10
C THR A 259 6.95 -17.78 2.49
N LEU A 260 6.27 -18.37 1.51
CA LEU A 260 5.64 -19.68 1.61
C LEU A 260 6.50 -20.70 0.88
N ILE A 261 6.85 -21.79 1.57
CA ILE A 261 7.54 -22.95 0.99
C ILE A 261 6.62 -24.16 1.14
N GLU A 262 6.21 -24.73 0.02
CA GLU A 262 5.51 -26.00 -0.02
C GLU A 262 6.51 -27.10 -0.38
N ASN A 263 6.80 -27.97 0.60
CA ASN A 263 7.74 -29.08 0.40
C ASN A 263 7.04 -30.22 -0.34
N ASP A 264 7.79 -30.91 -1.19
CA ASP A 264 7.32 -32.03 -1.99
C ASP A 264 6.06 -31.73 -2.83
N TYR A 265 5.87 -30.47 -3.23
CA TYR A 265 4.62 -29.95 -3.80
C TYR A 265 4.29 -30.52 -5.19
N ILE A 266 5.31 -30.75 -6.02
CA ILE A 266 5.16 -31.31 -7.38
C ILE A 266 5.86 -32.66 -7.46
N THR A 267 5.16 -33.69 -7.92
CA THR A 267 5.75 -35.03 -8.18
C THR A 267 5.71 -35.38 -9.67
N ILE A 268 6.87 -35.67 -10.24
CA ILE A 268 7.01 -36.08 -11.63
C ILE A 268 7.40 -37.55 -11.70
N PHE A 269 6.58 -38.32 -12.40
CA PHE A 269 6.83 -39.71 -12.69
C PHE A 269 7.59 -39.87 -13.99
N GLU A 270 8.36 -40.95 -14.09
CA GLU A 270 8.94 -41.35 -15.37
C GLU A 270 7.82 -41.70 -16.35
N SER A 271 7.88 -41.18 -17.58
CA SER A 271 6.93 -41.58 -18.62
C SER A 271 7.10 -43.06 -18.97
N PRO A 272 6.02 -43.83 -19.10
CA PRO A 272 6.12 -45.22 -19.54
C PRO A 272 6.67 -45.28 -20.97
N THR A 273 7.62 -46.18 -21.18
CA THR A 273 8.20 -46.53 -22.47
C THR A 273 7.78 -47.94 -22.84
N ALA A 274 7.43 -48.17 -24.10
CA ALA A 274 7.07 -49.48 -24.61
C ALA A 274 8.03 -49.89 -25.73
N SER A 275 8.61 -51.08 -25.61
CA SER A 275 9.42 -51.71 -26.65
C SER A 275 8.75 -52.99 -27.11
N ALA A 276 8.58 -53.15 -28.43
CA ALA A 276 7.96 -54.32 -29.02
C ALA A 276 9.00 -55.20 -29.71
N SER A 277 8.84 -56.51 -29.57
CA SER A 277 9.59 -57.52 -30.33
C SER A 277 8.63 -58.56 -30.90
N ALA A 278 9.00 -59.16 -32.02
CA ALA A 278 8.16 -60.15 -32.71
C ALA A 278 8.98 -61.40 -33.06
N ALA A 279 8.31 -62.55 -33.00
CA ALA A 279 8.80 -63.85 -33.45
C ALA A 279 7.73 -64.56 -34.26
N ALA A 280 8.06 -65.70 -34.86
CA ALA A 280 7.08 -66.49 -35.59
C ALA A 280 5.94 -66.94 -34.66
N GLY A 281 4.74 -66.39 -34.87
CA GLY A 281 3.54 -66.74 -34.11
C GLY A 281 3.32 -65.96 -32.81
N SER A 282 4.21 -65.01 -32.45
CA SER A 282 4.06 -64.21 -31.23
C SER A 282 4.65 -62.81 -31.33
N ALA A 283 4.13 -61.89 -30.51
CA ALA A 283 4.70 -60.56 -30.31
C ALA A 283 4.67 -60.22 -28.82
N THR A 284 5.72 -59.57 -28.33
CA THR A 284 5.88 -59.22 -26.91
C THR A 284 6.14 -57.72 -26.79
N VAL A 285 5.40 -57.05 -25.92
CA VAL A 285 5.67 -55.68 -25.46
C VAL A 285 6.30 -55.74 -24.08
N VAL A 286 7.43 -55.06 -23.93
CA VAL A 286 8.03 -54.77 -22.63
C VAL A 286 7.76 -53.30 -22.33
N ALA A 287 6.95 -53.05 -21.30
CA ALA A 287 6.74 -51.72 -20.75
C ALA A 287 7.73 -51.48 -19.59
N THR A 288 8.39 -50.32 -19.60
CA THR A 288 9.32 -49.86 -18.56
C THR A 288 9.00 -48.41 -18.17
N GLY A 289 9.39 -47.95 -16.98
CA GLY A 289 9.02 -46.62 -16.47
C GLY A 289 7.55 -46.51 -16.07
N GLY A 290 7.06 -45.33 -15.70
CA GLY A 290 5.68 -45.15 -15.22
C GLY A 290 5.37 -45.92 -13.92
N THR A 291 4.07 -45.97 -13.57
CA THR A 291 3.59 -46.68 -12.37
C THR A 291 2.82 -47.94 -12.79
N PRO A 292 3.32 -49.16 -12.50
CA PRO A 292 2.58 -50.39 -12.71
C PRO A 292 1.27 -50.45 -11.89
N PRO A 293 0.27 -51.27 -12.28
CA PRO A 293 0.29 -52.27 -13.36
C PRO A 293 0.05 -51.67 -14.76
N TYR A 294 0.69 -52.26 -15.78
CA TYR A 294 0.42 -51.90 -17.18
C TYR A 294 -0.75 -52.69 -17.75
N SER A 295 -1.49 -52.08 -18.66
CA SER A 295 -2.54 -52.73 -19.45
C SER A 295 -2.08 -52.88 -20.90
N TYR A 296 -2.32 -54.05 -21.50
CA TYR A 296 -1.99 -54.34 -22.89
C TYR A 296 -3.27 -54.59 -23.68
N LEU A 297 -3.27 -54.20 -24.95
CA LEU A 297 -4.36 -54.48 -25.88
C LEU A 297 -3.76 -54.71 -27.27
N TRP A 298 -3.88 -55.94 -27.75
CA TRP A 298 -3.47 -56.32 -29.10
C TRP A 298 -4.65 -56.21 -30.08
N SER A 299 -4.36 -56.09 -31.38
CA SER A 299 -5.37 -55.92 -32.43
C SER A 299 -6.35 -57.10 -32.54
N ASP A 300 -5.98 -58.27 -32.02
CA ASP A 300 -6.81 -59.47 -31.96
C ASP A 300 -7.55 -59.63 -30.61
N GLY A 301 -7.42 -58.64 -29.72
CA GLY A 301 -8.11 -58.61 -28.43
C GLY A 301 -7.36 -59.28 -27.27
N GLN A 302 -6.15 -59.79 -27.48
CA GLN A 302 -5.32 -60.27 -26.36
C GLN A 302 -4.92 -59.11 -25.42
N THR A 303 -4.77 -59.39 -24.13
CA THR A 303 -4.50 -58.37 -23.09
C THR A 303 -3.25 -58.63 -22.25
N ASP A 304 -2.51 -59.69 -22.57
CA ASP A 304 -1.23 -60.01 -21.92
C ASP A 304 -0.07 -59.27 -22.58
N ALA A 305 1.05 -59.15 -21.87
CA ALA A 305 2.27 -58.53 -22.40
C ALA A 305 2.82 -59.26 -23.65
N THR A 306 2.44 -60.52 -23.86
CA THR A 306 2.77 -61.31 -25.06
C THR A 306 1.49 -61.79 -25.72
N ALA A 307 1.29 -61.41 -26.99
CA ALA A 307 0.29 -62.02 -27.85
C ALA A 307 0.86 -63.28 -28.51
N VAL A 308 0.06 -64.34 -28.53
CA VAL A 308 0.42 -65.64 -29.12
C VAL A 308 -0.62 -66.08 -30.15
N GLY A 309 -0.28 -67.07 -30.99
CA GLY A 309 -1.21 -67.56 -32.02
C GLY A 309 -1.39 -66.60 -33.19
N LEU A 310 -0.45 -65.67 -33.37
CA LEU A 310 -0.46 -64.72 -34.48
C LEU A 310 -0.19 -65.46 -35.80
N SER A 311 -0.96 -65.14 -36.84
CA SER A 311 -0.71 -65.67 -38.18
C SER A 311 0.63 -65.19 -38.73
N VAL A 312 1.33 -66.06 -39.49
CA VAL A 312 2.59 -65.70 -40.16
C VAL A 312 2.36 -64.57 -41.15
N GLY A 313 3.08 -63.46 -40.93
CA GLY A 313 3.27 -62.39 -41.91
C GLY A 313 2.02 -61.59 -42.26
N VAL A 314 1.85 -60.46 -41.58
CA VAL A 314 1.34 -59.23 -42.20
C VAL A 314 2.31 -58.11 -41.87
#